data_AF-A0A1M7BDZ3-F1
#
_entry.id   AF-A0A1M7BDZ3-F1
#
_cell.length_a   1.000
_cell.length_b   1.000
_cell.length_c   1.000
_cell.angle_alpha   90.00
_cell.angle_beta   90.00
_cell.angle_gamma   90.00
#
_symmetry.space_group_name_H-M   'P 1'
#
loop_
_entity.id
_entity.type
_entity.pdbx_description
1 polymer ?
#
loop_
_entity_poly.entity_id
_entity_poly.type
_entity_poly.pdbx_seq_one_letter_code
_entity_poly.pdbx_strand_id
1 'polypeptide(L)'
;MRPRRTDYGTIILHWLFVAAFAVALFSGLRIATEAPDRTWINLFDVLLPRNSVWTAHMQAAVVLVALTLAYIVYVIKAGLGRRIQLDRVRLRGLFGRGQSRLSAVNACLYWIFFVTMLALLVSGGLLYFGLYSGYDVAMLHWVGTWVILAFAVLHVVTHYKSGGASQLLRIFRPAPLPAPPPRLDAVELLNLLMEQQAAHPIQPRGDFGADRATEADPAPRENARKARSKSPTLQANAFVVAAAVAITGASMIMAADRMSVDHLQIHRITPAEAPTLDGDTSDRAWRSVKPFALITGEGGNFDGKGESRIEIRAVQDGTWAYFLFTWEDPTRSLKHLPLVKEADGWHLLRTGYDIGDEHDYNEDKFSVLLTTSDGTLAGDRTFHAGPHPIPNAPATMTGRGLHFTESGYVDVWQWKATSGGPTGWMDDAHIGPPVDPTPMQAANIIPYRGGFAPDPGTVNYRDNFTVVADTADGTTRSRLIAPLRLPRDVAAMAAAMGNIDLDPNHGESEGARWFMTEAETVPYSADADAQLPIGTVIPGVIVDGEFSGDRADIRCAARWASGHWALEVARRLDTGSEYDVPIRSGVFMRVAAFDHSQIRHTRHVRPIRIEVE
;
A
#
# COMPACT_ATOMS: atom_id res chain seq x y z
N MET A 1 7.33 38.76 -30.27
CA MET A 1 8.01 38.49 -28.98
C MET A 1 9.04 37.36 -29.19
N ARG A 2 10.28 37.50 -28.69
CA ARG A 2 11.27 36.41 -28.79
C ARG A 2 10.78 35.18 -28.02
N PRO A 3 10.94 33.96 -28.56
CA PRO A 3 10.53 32.74 -27.86
C PRO A 3 11.34 32.56 -26.57
N ARG A 4 10.66 32.42 -25.43
CA ARG A 4 11.30 32.09 -24.15
C ARG A 4 11.88 30.68 -24.20
N ARG A 5 13.04 30.48 -23.57
CA ARG A 5 13.80 29.22 -23.54
C ARG A 5 14.18 28.87 -22.10
N THR A 6 14.50 27.60 -21.86
CA THR A 6 14.90 27.06 -20.54
C THR A 6 16.17 26.24 -20.68
N ASP A 7 17.00 26.19 -19.64
CA ASP A 7 18.22 25.39 -19.66
C ASP A 7 17.95 23.89 -19.75
N TYR A 8 18.86 23.15 -20.41
CA TYR A 8 18.72 21.70 -20.64
C TYR A 8 18.52 20.90 -19.35
N GLY A 9 19.26 21.22 -18.29
CA GLY A 9 19.17 20.47 -17.04
C GLY A 9 17.81 20.63 -16.36
N THR A 10 17.26 21.86 -16.34
CA THR A 10 15.90 22.10 -15.84
C THR A 10 14.86 21.35 -16.67
N ILE A 11 14.98 21.34 -18.01
CA ILE A 11 14.04 20.61 -18.88
C ILE A 11 14.05 19.12 -18.58
N ILE A 12 15.24 18.51 -18.53
CA ILE A 12 15.38 17.06 -18.32
C ILE A 12 14.86 16.67 -16.93
N LEU A 13 15.33 17.34 -15.88
CA LEU A 13 14.88 17.04 -14.51
C LEU A 13 13.37 17.24 -14.34
N HIS A 14 12.79 18.24 -15.02
CA HIS A 14 11.37 18.52 -14.92
C HIS A 14 10.53 17.42 -15.56
N TRP A 15 10.86 17.00 -16.79
CA TRP A 15 10.09 15.97 -17.47
C TRP A 15 10.29 14.58 -16.88
N LEU A 16 11.49 14.28 -16.36
CA LEU A 16 11.70 13.06 -15.56
C LEU A 16 10.84 13.08 -14.30
N PHE A 17 10.75 14.23 -13.62
CA PHE A 17 9.90 14.39 -12.45
C PHE A 17 8.43 14.20 -12.80
N VAL A 18 7.93 14.86 -13.85
CA VAL A 18 6.54 14.73 -14.30
C VAL A 18 6.21 13.29 -14.66
N ALA A 19 7.10 12.59 -15.37
CA ALA A 19 6.90 11.19 -15.74
C ALA A 19 6.87 10.27 -14.52
N ALA A 20 7.84 10.39 -13.60
CA ALA A 20 7.89 9.60 -12.38
C ALA A 20 6.67 9.88 -11.48
N PHE A 21 6.29 11.15 -11.33
CA PHE A 21 5.09 11.53 -10.58
C PHE A 21 3.82 10.96 -11.20
N ALA A 22 3.68 10.96 -12.54
CA ALA A 22 2.54 10.35 -13.20
C ALA A 22 2.43 8.85 -12.89
N VAL A 23 3.55 8.11 -12.96
CA VAL A 23 3.57 6.68 -12.58
C VAL A 23 3.17 6.49 -11.12
N ALA A 24 3.75 7.27 -10.19
CA ALA A 24 3.41 7.22 -8.77
C ALA A 24 1.94 7.57 -8.51
N LEU A 25 1.39 8.56 -9.22
CA LEU A 25 0.00 8.98 -9.10
C LEU A 25 -0.96 7.86 -9.55
N PHE A 26 -0.81 7.33 -10.75
CA PHE A 26 -1.75 6.33 -11.27
C PHE A 26 -1.64 5.00 -10.53
N SER A 27 -0.41 4.58 -10.17
CA SER A 27 -0.24 3.41 -9.30
C SER A 27 -0.80 3.65 -7.90
N GLY A 28 -0.57 4.83 -7.31
CA GLY A 28 -1.11 5.19 -5.99
C GLY A 28 -2.63 5.27 -5.96
N LEU A 29 -3.26 5.80 -7.01
CA LEU A 29 -4.71 5.79 -7.17
C LEU A 29 -5.25 4.36 -7.26
N ARG A 30 -4.55 3.46 -7.95
CA ARG A 30 -4.91 2.03 -7.95
C ARG A 30 -4.75 1.40 -6.57
N ILE A 31 -3.68 1.69 -5.83
CA ILE A 31 -3.51 1.19 -4.45
C ILE A 31 -4.68 1.68 -3.57
N ALA A 32 -5.12 2.91 -3.76
CA ALA A 32 -6.20 3.52 -2.99
C ALA A 32 -7.57 2.87 -3.23
N THR A 33 -7.79 2.10 -4.32
CA THR A 33 -9.07 1.41 -4.56
C THR A 33 -9.36 0.30 -3.54
N GLU A 34 -8.34 -0.14 -2.80
CA GLU A 34 -8.48 -1.13 -1.73
C GLU A 34 -9.29 -0.61 -0.53
N ALA A 35 -9.30 0.72 -0.34
CA ALA A 35 -10.06 1.35 0.74
C ALA A 35 -11.55 1.44 0.38
N PRO A 36 -12.47 1.07 1.29
CA PRO A 36 -13.91 0.99 1.01
C PRO A 36 -14.50 2.33 0.53
N ASP A 37 -14.06 3.45 1.13
CA ASP A 37 -14.51 4.81 0.85
C ASP A 37 -14.00 5.36 -0.51
N ARG A 38 -13.15 4.60 -1.21
CA ARG A 38 -12.42 5.05 -2.41
C ARG A 38 -12.67 4.20 -3.65
N THR A 39 -13.62 3.27 -3.58
CA THR A 39 -14.02 2.40 -4.70
C THR A 39 -14.49 3.18 -5.94
N TRP A 40 -14.95 4.42 -5.78
CA TRP A 40 -15.31 5.33 -6.90
C TRP A 40 -14.16 5.56 -7.88
N ILE A 41 -12.90 5.39 -7.46
CA ILE A 41 -11.71 5.50 -8.33
C ILE A 41 -11.78 4.46 -9.48
N ASN A 42 -12.47 3.33 -9.29
CA ASN A 42 -12.69 2.33 -10.34
C ASN A 42 -13.47 2.86 -11.55
N LEU A 43 -14.14 4.02 -11.45
CA LEU A 43 -14.69 4.74 -12.62
C LEU A 43 -13.61 5.12 -13.65
N PHE A 44 -12.35 5.16 -13.23
CA PHE A 44 -11.18 5.47 -14.06
C PHE A 44 -10.32 4.23 -14.37
N ASP A 45 -10.86 3.01 -14.22
CA ASP A 45 -10.11 1.75 -14.37
C ASP A 45 -9.24 1.68 -15.64
N VAL A 46 -9.75 2.22 -16.76
CA VAL A 46 -9.07 2.26 -18.06
C VAL A 46 -7.72 3.00 -18.00
N LEU A 47 -7.56 3.96 -17.10
CA LEU A 47 -6.35 4.77 -16.95
C LEU A 47 -5.39 4.20 -15.89
N LEU A 48 -5.86 3.27 -15.07
CA LEU A 48 -5.13 2.80 -13.89
C LEU A 48 -4.37 1.51 -14.22
N PRO A 49 -3.12 1.35 -13.76
CA PRO A 49 -2.35 0.13 -13.98
C PRO A 49 -3.06 -1.07 -13.33
N ARG A 50 -2.96 -2.25 -13.96
CA ARG A 50 -3.54 -3.51 -13.46
C ARG A 50 -2.49 -4.46 -12.87
N ASN A 51 -1.26 -4.39 -13.37
CA ASN A 51 -0.17 -5.30 -13.01
C ASN A 51 0.97 -4.53 -12.35
N SER A 52 1.67 -5.18 -11.41
CA SER A 52 2.88 -4.65 -10.73
C SER A 52 2.66 -3.27 -10.11
N VAL A 53 1.49 -3.06 -9.51
CA VAL A 53 1.03 -1.74 -9.04
C VAL A 53 1.94 -1.22 -7.93
N TRP A 54 2.27 -2.05 -6.94
CA TRP A 54 3.13 -1.64 -5.82
C TRP A 54 4.57 -1.44 -6.29
N THR A 55 5.09 -2.32 -7.14
CA THR A 55 6.44 -2.26 -7.70
C THR A 55 6.62 -0.99 -8.52
N ALA A 56 5.67 -0.67 -9.40
CA ALA A 56 5.71 0.55 -10.19
C ALA A 56 5.67 1.80 -9.30
N HIS A 57 4.86 1.78 -8.24
CA HIS A 57 4.80 2.87 -7.27
C HIS A 57 6.14 3.06 -6.56
N MET A 58 6.77 1.98 -6.07
CA MET A 58 8.05 2.04 -5.37
C MET A 58 9.21 2.45 -6.28
N GLN A 59 9.26 1.95 -7.51
CA GLN A 59 10.25 2.39 -8.49
C GLN A 59 10.10 3.88 -8.81
N ALA A 60 8.88 4.36 -9.00
CA ALA A 60 8.61 5.78 -9.19
C ALA A 60 9.02 6.61 -7.96
N ALA A 61 8.75 6.12 -6.74
CA ALA A 61 9.17 6.78 -5.51
C ALA A 61 10.70 6.91 -5.40
N VAL A 62 11.46 5.85 -5.70
CA VAL A 62 12.94 5.90 -5.72
C VAL A 62 13.44 6.93 -6.72
N VAL A 63 12.85 6.97 -7.92
CA VAL A 63 13.18 7.98 -8.94
C VAL A 63 12.86 9.40 -8.44
N LEU A 64 11.71 9.61 -7.78
CA LEU A 64 11.34 10.91 -7.22
C LEU A 64 12.28 11.36 -6.10
N VAL A 65 12.75 10.45 -5.23
CA VAL A 65 13.79 10.75 -4.23
C VAL A 65 15.09 11.16 -4.93
N ALA A 66 15.54 10.38 -5.90
CA ALA A 66 16.76 10.66 -6.66
C ALA A 66 16.69 12.01 -7.39
N LEU A 67 15.55 12.32 -8.02
CA LEU A 67 15.31 13.59 -8.69
C LEU A 67 15.22 14.76 -7.72
N THR A 68 14.69 14.56 -6.51
CA THR A 68 14.67 15.58 -5.45
C THR A 68 16.10 15.95 -5.04
N LEU A 69 16.95 14.95 -4.80
CA LEU A 69 18.38 15.17 -4.53
C LEU A 69 19.07 15.87 -5.71
N ALA A 70 18.81 15.42 -6.94
CA ALA A 70 19.34 16.01 -8.16
C ALA A 70 18.96 17.49 -8.29
N TYR A 71 17.69 17.83 -8.05
CA TYR A 71 17.17 19.18 -8.14
C TYR A 71 17.82 20.11 -7.13
N ILE A 72 17.99 19.67 -5.88
CA ILE A 72 18.67 20.45 -4.83
C ILE A 72 20.10 20.79 -5.29
N VAL A 73 20.86 19.78 -5.71
CA VAL A 73 22.25 19.96 -6.17
C VAL A 73 22.30 20.85 -7.41
N TYR A 74 21.40 20.63 -8.37
CA TYR A 74 21.35 21.39 -9.61
C TYR A 74 21.05 22.87 -9.36
N VAL A 75 20.06 23.19 -8.53
CA VAL A 75 19.70 24.57 -8.20
C VAL A 75 20.84 25.31 -7.52
N ILE A 76 21.57 24.64 -6.62
CA ILE A 76 22.74 25.21 -5.93
C ILE A 76 23.88 25.46 -6.93
N LYS A 77 24.27 24.44 -7.70
CA LYS A 77 25.43 24.51 -8.61
C LYS A 77 25.20 25.41 -9.82
N ALA A 78 23.96 25.49 -10.31
CA ALA A 78 23.58 26.35 -11.42
C ALA A 78 23.26 27.80 -10.98
N GLY A 79 23.36 28.12 -9.68
CA GLY A 79 23.08 29.47 -9.16
C GLY A 79 21.61 29.89 -9.28
N LEU A 80 20.69 28.93 -9.33
CA LEU A 80 19.26 29.16 -9.57
C LEU A 80 18.48 29.48 -8.28
N GLY A 81 19.13 29.49 -7.12
CA GLY A 81 18.50 29.67 -5.80
C GLY A 81 17.66 30.95 -5.68
N ARG A 82 18.05 32.05 -6.34
CA ARG A 82 17.25 33.30 -6.37
C ARG A 82 15.85 33.09 -6.96
N ARG A 83 15.61 32.06 -7.77
CA ARG A 83 14.29 31.77 -8.35
C ARG A 83 13.30 31.24 -7.31
N ILE A 84 13.78 30.55 -6.28
CA ILE A 84 12.96 29.89 -5.26
C ILE A 84 13.01 30.57 -3.89
N GLN A 85 13.81 31.64 -3.73
CA GLN A 85 13.87 32.40 -2.47
C GLN A 85 12.48 32.93 -2.07
N LEU A 86 12.11 32.64 -0.82
CA LEU A 86 10.95 33.19 -0.12
C LEU A 86 11.47 34.26 0.84
N ASP A 87 11.37 35.53 0.47
CA ASP A 87 11.80 36.67 1.30
C ASP A 87 10.61 37.57 1.67
N ARG A 88 10.80 38.42 2.68
CA ARG A 88 9.76 39.35 3.15
C ARG A 88 9.30 40.31 2.04
N VAL A 89 10.16 40.62 1.07
CA VAL A 89 9.86 41.55 -0.03
C VAL A 89 8.90 40.90 -1.04
N ARG A 90 9.13 39.65 -1.43
CA ARG A 90 8.25 38.85 -2.27
C ARG A 90 6.93 38.54 -1.58
N LEU A 91 6.96 38.21 -0.28
CA LEU A 91 5.73 37.98 0.47
C LEU A 91 4.84 39.23 0.54
N ARG A 92 5.42 40.43 0.68
CA ARG A 92 4.67 41.69 0.55
C ARG A 92 4.05 41.87 -0.85
N GLY A 93 4.66 41.29 -1.87
CA GLY A 93 4.14 41.24 -3.23
C GLY A 93 2.79 40.51 -3.36
N LEU A 94 2.39 39.65 -2.41
CA LEU A 94 1.06 39.02 -2.39
C LEU A 94 -0.08 40.06 -2.35
N PHE A 95 0.16 41.20 -1.69
CA PHE A 95 -0.75 42.33 -1.59
C PHE A 95 -0.57 43.37 -2.72
N GLY A 96 0.39 43.12 -3.63
CA GLY A 96 0.67 43.96 -4.79
C GLY A 96 -0.27 43.71 -5.99
N ARG A 97 -0.03 44.42 -7.10
CA ARG A 97 -0.78 44.26 -8.36
C ARG A 97 0.08 43.70 -9.50
N GLY A 98 -0.56 42.97 -10.41
CA GLY A 98 0.04 42.46 -11.64
C GLY A 98 1.18 41.46 -11.39
N GLN A 99 2.36 41.75 -11.95
CA GLN A 99 3.48 40.82 -11.99
C GLN A 99 4.15 40.56 -10.63
N SER A 100 4.08 41.54 -9.72
CA SER A 100 4.60 41.40 -8.35
C SER A 100 3.84 40.31 -7.58
N ARG A 101 2.50 40.31 -7.68
CA ARG A 101 1.62 39.30 -7.09
C ARG A 101 1.82 37.93 -7.71
N LEU A 102 1.94 37.83 -9.03
CA LEU A 102 2.20 36.55 -9.71
C LEU A 102 3.56 35.96 -9.31
N SER A 103 4.59 36.79 -9.18
CA SER A 103 5.92 36.33 -8.73
C SER A 103 5.89 35.84 -7.28
N ALA A 104 5.12 36.51 -6.40
CA ALA A 104 4.95 36.11 -5.01
C ALA A 104 4.19 34.78 -4.89
N VAL A 105 3.05 34.67 -5.59
CA VAL A 105 2.24 33.43 -5.67
C VAL A 105 3.09 32.27 -6.17
N ASN A 106 3.88 32.46 -7.23
CA ASN A 106 4.73 31.42 -7.78
C ASN A 106 5.81 30.95 -6.77
N ALA A 107 6.37 31.86 -5.97
CA ALA A 107 7.31 31.49 -4.90
C ALA A 107 6.61 30.68 -3.79
N CYS A 108 5.41 31.09 -3.36
CA CYS A 108 4.62 30.33 -2.39
C CYS A 108 4.27 28.93 -2.93
N LEU A 109 3.85 28.82 -4.19
CA LEU A 109 3.55 27.55 -4.84
C LEU A 109 4.77 26.60 -4.79
N TYR A 110 5.98 27.09 -5.08
CA TYR A 110 7.18 26.25 -4.98
C TYR A 110 7.41 25.69 -3.57
N TRP A 111 7.23 26.49 -2.53
CA TRP A 111 7.41 26.03 -1.15
C TRP A 111 6.30 25.09 -0.69
N ILE A 112 5.05 25.34 -1.07
CA ILE A 112 3.95 24.39 -0.86
C ILE A 112 4.30 23.05 -1.50
N PHE A 113 4.77 23.07 -2.75
CA PHE A 113 5.19 21.87 -3.45
C PHE A 113 6.36 21.17 -2.75
N PHE A 114 7.42 21.88 -2.35
CA PHE A 114 8.57 21.26 -1.68
C PHE A 114 8.20 20.62 -0.35
N VAL A 115 7.40 21.31 0.48
CA VAL A 115 6.94 20.78 1.77
C VAL A 115 6.03 19.58 1.57
N THR A 116 5.08 19.66 0.64
CA THR A 116 4.15 18.56 0.35
C THR A 116 4.88 17.36 -0.24
N MET A 117 5.81 17.58 -1.17
CA MET A 117 6.62 16.50 -1.75
C MET A 117 7.48 15.83 -0.69
N LEU A 118 8.12 16.59 0.21
CA LEU A 118 8.86 16.01 1.33
C LEU A 118 7.93 15.19 2.24
N ALA A 119 6.74 15.70 2.55
CA ALA A 119 5.75 14.97 3.34
C ALA A 119 5.32 13.65 2.66
N LEU A 120 5.12 13.65 1.33
CA LEU A 120 4.80 12.44 0.57
C LEU A 120 5.96 11.43 0.58
N LEU A 121 7.20 11.88 0.39
CA LEU A 121 8.37 11.00 0.43
C LEU A 121 8.59 10.41 1.83
N VAL A 122 8.41 11.20 2.88
CA VAL A 122 8.53 10.74 4.28
C VAL A 122 7.40 9.79 4.64
N SER A 123 6.14 10.17 4.41
CA SER A 123 4.98 9.29 4.67
C SER A 123 5.06 7.99 3.88
N GLY A 124 5.40 8.05 2.58
CA GLY A 124 5.59 6.86 1.76
C GLY A 124 6.71 5.95 2.29
N GLY A 125 7.82 6.53 2.75
CA GLY A 125 8.89 5.79 3.40
C GLY A 125 8.45 5.13 4.71
N LEU A 126 7.70 5.83 5.56
CA LEU A 126 7.17 5.30 6.81
C LEU A 126 6.23 4.11 6.60
N LEU A 127 5.34 4.20 5.60
CA LEU A 127 4.45 3.11 5.19
C LEU A 127 5.24 1.92 4.63
N TYR A 128 6.25 2.19 3.78
CA TYR A 128 7.06 1.15 3.15
C TYR A 128 7.88 0.34 4.15
N PHE A 129 8.56 1.01 5.09
CA PHE A 129 9.38 0.36 6.10
C PHE A 129 8.59 -0.16 7.30
N GLY A 130 7.26 0.01 7.33
CA GLY A 130 6.43 -0.43 8.45
C GLY A 130 6.75 0.27 9.78
N LEU A 131 7.40 1.43 9.74
CA LEU A 131 7.76 2.19 10.95
C LEU A 131 6.52 2.85 11.58
N TYR A 132 5.63 3.35 10.71
CA TYR A 132 4.32 3.88 11.04
C TYR A 132 3.41 3.61 9.83
N SER A 133 2.83 2.41 9.78
CA SER A 133 1.95 1.93 8.70
C SER A 133 0.48 2.27 8.91
N GLY A 134 0.20 3.21 9.82
CA GLY A 134 -1.15 3.47 10.29
C GLY A 134 -1.99 4.44 9.47
N TYR A 135 -3.28 4.50 9.81
CA TYR A 135 -4.31 5.28 9.11
C TYR A 135 -3.88 6.74 8.91
N ASP A 136 -3.30 7.38 9.93
CA ASP A 136 -2.90 8.78 9.89
C ASP A 136 -1.81 9.05 8.83
N VAL A 137 -0.83 8.15 8.70
CA VAL A 137 0.25 8.30 7.73
C VAL A 137 -0.26 8.04 6.31
N ALA A 138 -1.12 7.02 6.14
CA ALA A 138 -1.79 6.76 4.88
C ALA A 138 -2.68 7.94 4.45
N MET A 139 -3.39 8.56 5.40
CA MET A 139 -4.22 9.75 5.15
C MET A 139 -3.37 10.97 4.78
N LEU A 140 -2.25 11.21 5.46
CA LEU A 140 -1.30 12.26 5.09
C LEU A 140 -0.79 12.06 3.66
N HIS A 141 -0.44 10.83 3.30
CA HIS A 141 0.01 10.49 1.96
C HIS A 141 -1.08 10.73 0.90
N TRP A 142 -2.31 10.33 1.22
CA TRP A 142 -3.49 10.54 0.39
C TRP A 142 -3.79 12.03 0.16
N VAL A 143 -3.91 12.82 1.23
CA VAL A 143 -4.21 14.26 1.15
C VAL A 143 -3.08 15.01 0.43
N GLY A 144 -1.82 14.66 0.71
CA GLY A 144 -0.65 15.26 0.05
C GLY A 144 -0.72 15.11 -1.48
N THR A 145 -1.23 13.97 -1.97
CA THR A 145 -1.38 13.72 -3.41
C THR A 145 -2.32 14.75 -4.06
N TRP A 146 -3.46 15.03 -3.43
CA TRP A 146 -4.42 16.02 -3.92
C TRP A 146 -3.86 17.45 -3.87
N VAL A 147 -3.05 17.77 -2.86
CA VAL A 147 -2.34 19.07 -2.79
C VAL A 147 -1.35 19.22 -3.95
N ILE A 148 -0.61 18.17 -4.33
CA ILE A 148 0.28 18.21 -5.50
C ILE A 148 -0.50 18.37 -6.81
N LEU A 149 -1.66 17.70 -6.95
CA LEU A 149 -2.52 17.86 -8.13
C LEU A 149 -3.04 19.30 -8.26
N ALA A 150 -3.54 19.87 -7.17
CA ALA A 150 -3.95 21.27 -7.13
C ALA A 150 -2.78 22.22 -7.47
N PHE A 151 -1.59 21.95 -6.91
CA PHE A 151 -0.36 22.67 -7.25
C PHE A 151 -0.06 22.60 -8.74
N ALA A 152 -0.15 21.42 -9.38
CA ALA A 152 0.16 21.26 -10.80
C ALA A 152 -0.72 22.16 -11.69
N VAL A 153 -2.03 22.19 -11.41
CA VAL A 153 -2.98 23.08 -12.11
C VAL A 153 -2.62 24.55 -11.87
N LEU A 154 -2.43 24.95 -10.61
CA LEU A 154 -2.11 26.33 -10.25
C LEU A 154 -0.75 26.78 -10.82
N HIS A 155 0.22 25.88 -10.88
CA HIS A 155 1.54 26.11 -11.45
C HIS A 155 1.45 26.41 -12.95
N VAL A 156 0.70 25.61 -13.71
CA VAL A 156 0.46 25.84 -15.15
C VAL A 156 -0.28 27.17 -15.38
N VAL A 157 -1.35 27.42 -14.63
CA VAL A 157 -2.15 28.66 -14.75
C VAL A 157 -1.30 29.89 -14.41
N THR A 158 -0.48 29.83 -13.36
CA THR A 158 0.40 30.94 -12.96
C THR A 158 1.45 31.22 -14.02
N HIS A 159 2.03 30.18 -14.64
CA HIS A 159 2.95 30.36 -15.76
C HIS A 159 2.28 30.93 -17.00
N TYR A 160 1.06 30.49 -17.34
CA TYR A 160 0.30 31.09 -18.43
C TYR A 160 0.00 32.57 -18.18
N LYS A 161 -0.47 32.94 -16.98
CA LYS A 161 -0.73 34.35 -16.62
C LYS A 161 0.53 35.22 -16.63
N SER A 162 1.69 34.63 -16.36
CA SER A 162 2.97 35.37 -16.31
C SER A 162 3.59 35.69 -17.68
N GLY A 163 3.17 35.04 -18.76
CA GLY A 163 3.77 35.27 -20.09
C GLY A 163 3.14 34.54 -21.28
N GLY A 164 1.89 34.12 -21.14
CA GLY A 164 1.11 33.42 -22.16
C GLY A 164 1.70 32.09 -22.61
N ALA A 165 1.31 31.65 -23.81
CA ALA A 165 1.79 30.41 -24.41
C ALA A 165 3.32 30.36 -24.55
N SER A 166 3.97 31.51 -24.77
CA SER A 166 5.43 31.58 -24.87
C SER A 166 6.13 31.17 -23.57
N GLN A 167 5.51 31.44 -22.41
CA GLN A 167 6.02 31.08 -21.10
C GLN A 167 5.76 29.61 -20.75
N LEU A 168 4.69 29.00 -21.26
CA LEU A 168 4.46 27.55 -21.12
C LEU A 168 5.42 26.75 -22.00
N LEU A 169 5.52 27.13 -23.28
CA LEU A 169 6.32 26.40 -24.27
C LEU A 169 7.84 26.49 -24.03
N ARG A 170 8.30 27.31 -23.09
CA ARG A 170 9.73 27.42 -22.75
C ARG A 170 10.31 26.10 -22.24
N ILE A 171 9.51 25.23 -21.65
CA ILE A 171 9.96 23.94 -21.10
C ILE A 171 10.24 22.89 -22.20
N PHE A 172 9.90 23.21 -23.45
CA PHE A 172 10.22 22.42 -24.64
C PHE A 172 11.30 23.08 -25.51
N ARG A 173 11.80 24.25 -25.12
CA ARG A 173 12.72 25.08 -25.91
C ARG A 173 14.05 25.22 -25.19
N PRO A 174 15.02 24.34 -25.47
CA PRO A 174 16.27 24.33 -24.74
C PRO A 174 17.15 25.54 -25.06
N ALA A 175 17.97 25.93 -24.07
CA ALA A 175 19.05 26.89 -24.19
C ALA A 175 20.24 26.46 -23.31
N PRO A 176 21.47 26.94 -23.59
CA PRO A 176 22.59 26.76 -22.68
C PRO A 176 22.33 27.42 -21.32
N LEU A 177 22.88 26.85 -20.25
CA LEU A 177 22.84 27.47 -18.92
C LEU A 177 23.63 28.80 -18.98
N PRO A 178 23.03 29.95 -18.66
CA PRO A 178 23.78 31.20 -18.57
C PRO A 178 24.80 31.09 -17.43
N ALA A 179 26.00 31.66 -17.64
CA ALA A 179 27.03 31.70 -16.60
C ALA A 179 26.44 32.34 -15.33
N PRO A 180 26.71 31.80 -14.13
CA PRO A 180 26.31 32.45 -12.89
C PRO A 180 26.82 33.90 -12.90
N PRO A 181 26.00 34.89 -12.51
CA PRO A 181 26.50 36.25 -12.39
C PRO A 181 27.72 36.22 -11.45
N PRO A 182 28.83 36.91 -11.81
CA PRO A 182 30.00 36.95 -10.95
C PRO A 182 29.57 37.37 -9.54
N ARG A 183 30.14 36.73 -8.52
CA ARG A 183 29.98 37.21 -7.15
C ARG A 183 30.66 38.57 -7.12
N LEU A 184 29.87 39.64 -7.14
CA LEU A 184 30.40 40.99 -6.93
C LEU A 184 31.10 40.98 -5.58
N ASP A 185 32.42 41.13 -5.60
CA ASP A 185 33.20 41.33 -4.39
C ASP A 185 32.72 42.64 -3.73
N ALA A 186 32.61 42.67 -2.41
CA ALA A 186 32.17 43.87 -1.70
C ALA A 186 33.05 45.08 -2.05
N VAL A 187 34.33 44.82 -2.34
CA VAL A 187 35.32 45.81 -2.81
C VAL A 187 35.01 46.31 -4.23
N GLU A 188 34.55 45.44 -5.13
CA GLU A 188 34.21 45.79 -6.51
C GLU A 188 32.91 46.60 -6.59
N LEU A 189 31.96 46.31 -5.70
CA LEU A 189 30.73 47.07 -5.52
C LEU A 189 30.98 48.47 -4.91
N LEU A 190 31.92 48.57 -3.96
CA LEU A 190 32.41 49.82 -3.42
C LEU A 190 33.13 50.66 -4.49
N ASN A 191 33.98 50.04 -5.31
CA ASN A 191 34.68 50.71 -6.40
C ASN A 191 33.72 51.22 -7.47
N LEU A 192 32.70 50.43 -7.85
CA LEU A 192 31.67 50.87 -8.81
C LEU A 192 30.81 52.02 -8.27
N LEU A 193 30.50 52.02 -6.98
CA LEU A 193 29.80 53.14 -6.33
C LEU A 193 30.68 54.40 -6.24
N MET A 194 31.97 54.23 -5.95
CA MET A 194 32.95 55.32 -5.94
C MET A 194 33.18 55.90 -7.34
N GLU A 195 33.24 55.07 -8.39
CA GLU A 195 33.33 55.53 -9.78
C GLU A 195 32.06 56.26 -10.22
N GLN A 196 30.86 55.80 -9.82
CA GLN A 196 29.61 56.52 -10.10
C GLN A 196 29.53 57.87 -9.38
N GLN A 197 30.10 57.99 -8.18
CA GLN A 197 30.22 59.28 -7.48
C GLN A 197 31.30 60.19 -8.09
N ALA A 198 32.38 59.63 -8.63
CA ALA A 198 33.44 60.39 -9.29
C ALA A 198 33.05 60.88 -10.70
N ALA A 199 32.09 60.22 -11.37
CA ALA A 199 31.62 60.58 -12.71
C ALA A 199 30.58 61.73 -12.75
N HIS A 200 30.39 62.48 -11.66
CA HIS A 200 29.59 63.72 -11.65
C HIS A 200 30.41 64.91 -11.14
N PRO A 201 31.29 65.51 -11.95
CA PRO A 201 31.66 66.90 -11.76
C PRO A 201 30.56 67.78 -12.37
N ILE A 202 29.92 68.57 -11.51
CA ILE A 202 29.11 69.71 -11.92
C ILE A 202 30.05 70.72 -12.58
N GLN A 203 29.84 71.05 -13.86
CA GLN A 203 30.33 72.31 -14.43
C GLN A 203 29.29 72.96 -15.36
N PRO A 204 29.29 74.31 -15.45
CA PRO A 204 28.15 75.10 -15.89
C PRO A 204 28.18 75.40 -17.39
N ARG A 205 27.00 75.78 -17.91
CA ARG A 205 26.76 76.24 -19.29
C ARG A 205 27.66 77.41 -19.69
N GLY A 206 28.28 77.30 -20.86
CA GLY A 206 28.93 78.36 -21.62
C GLY A 206 28.83 78.04 -23.12
N ASP A 207 28.57 79.08 -23.90
CA ASP A 207 28.04 79.06 -25.28
C ASP A 207 29.16 79.28 -26.34
N PHE A 208 28.83 79.02 -27.61
CA PHE A 208 29.55 79.35 -28.87
C PHE A 208 30.73 78.51 -29.39
N GLY A 209 30.68 78.25 -30.72
CA GLY A 209 31.87 78.30 -31.59
C GLY A 209 32.10 77.12 -32.52
N ALA A 210 31.90 77.32 -33.83
CA ALA A 210 32.38 76.43 -34.89
C ALA A 210 33.89 76.60 -35.13
N ASP A 211 34.63 75.52 -35.44
CA ASP A 211 35.43 75.40 -36.68
C ASP A 211 36.27 74.10 -36.77
N ARG A 212 36.66 73.81 -38.01
CA ARG A 212 37.46 72.67 -38.55
C ARG A 212 38.82 72.45 -37.88
N ALA A 213 39.29 71.19 -37.88
CA ALA A 213 40.42 70.67 -38.70
C ALA A 213 41.16 69.48 -38.05
N THR A 214 41.35 68.43 -38.85
CA THR A 214 42.46 67.44 -38.92
C THR A 214 43.37 67.18 -37.72
N GLU A 215 43.44 65.92 -37.29
CA GLU A 215 44.73 65.27 -36.94
C GLU A 215 44.66 63.75 -37.13
N ALA A 216 45.82 63.17 -37.43
CA ALA A 216 46.03 61.87 -38.05
C ALA A 216 46.16 60.69 -37.05
N ASP A 217 45.73 59.52 -37.54
CA ASP A 217 46.09 58.10 -37.27
C ASP A 217 46.72 57.66 -35.92
N PRO A 218 46.34 56.49 -35.34
CA PRO A 218 46.68 55.23 -36.01
C PRO A 218 45.71 54.03 -35.86
N ALA A 219 45.72 53.17 -36.88
CA ALA A 219 45.56 51.71 -36.90
C ALA A 219 44.90 51.01 -35.68
N PRO A 220 43.80 50.26 -35.86
CA PRO A 220 43.23 49.47 -34.78
C PRO A 220 44.08 48.23 -34.50
N ARG A 221 44.67 48.19 -33.30
CA ARG A 221 45.24 46.98 -32.69
C ARG A 221 44.15 45.92 -32.56
N GLU A 222 44.17 44.92 -33.43
CA GLU A 222 43.57 43.61 -33.18
C GLU A 222 44.21 43.00 -31.93
N ASN A 223 43.53 43.15 -30.79
CA ASN A 223 43.76 42.32 -29.61
C ASN A 223 42.41 41.85 -29.06
N ALA A 224 41.62 41.23 -29.94
CA ALA A 224 40.61 40.29 -29.50
C ALA A 224 41.34 39.05 -28.96
N ARG A 225 41.73 39.10 -27.67
CA ARG A 225 41.97 37.88 -26.88
C ARG A 225 40.70 37.05 -27.00
N LYS A 226 40.67 36.12 -27.96
CA LYS A 226 39.79 34.95 -27.93
C LYS A 226 40.11 34.24 -26.62
N ALA A 227 39.38 34.58 -25.56
CA ALA A 227 39.30 33.77 -24.37
C ALA A 227 38.88 32.39 -24.85
N ARG A 228 39.85 31.47 -24.91
CA ARG A 228 39.59 30.05 -25.12
C ARG A 228 38.51 29.68 -24.13
N SER A 229 37.30 29.45 -24.62
CA SER A 229 36.23 28.78 -23.91
C SER A 229 36.80 27.43 -23.48
N LYS A 230 37.39 27.36 -22.28
CA LYS A 230 37.71 26.10 -21.65
C LYS A 230 36.39 25.36 -21.56
N SER A 231 36.26 24.27 -22.31
CA SER A 231 35.16 23.33 -22.13
C SER A 231 35.09 23.03 -20.63
N PRO A 232 33.93 23.21 -19.97
CA PRO A 232 33.81 22.88 -18.57
C PRO A 232 34.22 21.42 -18.42
N THR A 233 35.17 21.14 -17.52
CA THR A 233 35.48 19.77 -17.15
C THR A 233 34.18 19.09 -16.69
N LEU A 234 34.03 17.78 -16.91
CA LEU A 234 32.83 17.02 -16.52
C LEU A 234 32.38 17.32 -15.07
N GLN A 235 33.34 17.57 -14.17
CA GLN A 235 33.12 17.93 -12.76
C GLN A 235 32.57 19.35 -12.52
N ALA A 236 32.69 20.26 -13.49
CA ALA A 236 32.17 21.63 -13.41
C ALA A 236 30.73 21.76 -13.97
N ASN A 237 30.22 20.73 -14.66
CA ASN A 237 28.86 20.75 -15.19
C ASN A 237 27.83 20.43 -14.09
N ALA A 238 27.03 21.43 -13.70
CA ALA A 238 26.01 21.31 -12.66
C ALA A 238 25.04 20.13 -12.88
N PHE A 239 24.70 19.83 -14.13
CA PHE A 239 23.80 18.72 -14.46
C PHE A 239 24.47 17.36 -14.26
N VAL A 240 25.73 17.22 -14.66
CA VAL A 240 26.50 15.97 -14.48
C VAL A 240 26.66 15.64 -13.00
N VAL A 241 26.98 16.65 -12.17
CA VAL A 241 27.10 16.47 -10.72
C VAL A 241 25.75 16.10 -10.10
N ALA A 242 24.67 16.77 -10.51
CA ALA A 242 23.32 16.44 -10.04
C ALA A 242 22.91 15.01 -10.40
N ALA A 243 23.18 14.57 -11.64
CA ALA A 243 22.90 13.21 -12.09
C ALA A 243 23.72 12.17 -11.33
N ALA A 244 25.02 12.43 -11.08
CA ALA A 244 25.86 11.53 -10.28
C ALA A 244 25.34 11.38 -8.85
N VAL A 245 24.94 12.49 -8.20
CA VAL A 245 24.33 12.43 -6.85
C VAL A 245 23.01 11.66 -6.86
N ALA A 246 22.17 11.85 -7.88
CA ALA A 246 20.91 11.13 -8.03
C ALA A 246 21.12 9.61 -8.12
N ILE A 247 22.04 9.17 -9.00
CA ILE A 247 22.37 7.76 -9.21
C ILE A 247 22.94 7.16 -7.92
N THR A 248 23.89 7.85 -7.27
CA THR A 248 24.46 7.36 -6.01
C THR A 248 23.41 7.25 -4.92
N GLY A 249 22.54 8.26 -4.77
CA GLY A 249 21.45 8.24 -3.79
C GLY A 249 20.45 7.10 -4.03
N ALA A 250 20.01 6.91 -5.28
CA ALA A 250 19.14 5.80 -5.66
C ALA A 250 19.79 4.43 -5.37
N SER A 251 21.06 4.27 -5.75
CA SER A 251 21.81 3.03 -5.49
C SER A 251 21.97 2.74 -4.01
N MET A 252 22.22 3.76 -3.17
CA MET A 252 22.28 3.60 -1.71
C MET A 252 20.94 3.16 -1.13
N ILE A 253 19.82 3.76 -1.57
CA ILE A 253 18.48 3.38 -1.13
C ILE A 253 18.17 1.94 -1.52
N MET A 254 18.44 1.56 -2.77
CA MET A 254 18.23 0.18 -3.25
C MET A 254 19.12 -0.83 -2.52
N ALA A 255 20.36 -0.47 -2.20
CA ALA A 255 21.24 -1.33 -1.41
C ALA A 255 20.75 -1.48 0.03
N ALA A 256 20.35 -0.37 0.66
CA ALA A 256 19.81 -0.37 2.02
C ALA A 256 18.52 -1.21 2.12
N ASP A 257 17.62 -1.10 1.14
CA ASP A 257 16.40 -1.90 1.07
C ASP A 257 16.72 -3.41 1.01
N ARG A 258 17.63 -3.83 0.12
CA ARG A 258 18.05 -5.23 0.03
C ARG A 258 18.75 -5.76 1.27
N MET A 259 19.47 -4.91 1.99
CA MET A 259 20.19 -5.29 3.21
C MET A 259 19.32 -5.27 4.47
N SER A 260 18.16 -4.64 4.42
CA SER A 260 17.29 -4.46 5.57
C SER A 260 16.10 -5.42 5.58
N VAL A 261 16.06 -6.41 4.68
CA VAL A 261 14.98 -7.41 4.64
C VAL A 261 14.85 -8.03 6.01
N ASP A 262 13.62 -8.10 6.51
CA ASP A 262 13.36 -8.60 7.84
C ASP A 262 13.56 -10.12 7.87
N HIS A 263 14.19 -10.64 8.93
CA HIS A 263 14.49 -12.06 9.06
C HIS A 263 13.75 -12.68 10.25
N LEU A 264 13.06 -13.80 10.00
CA LEU A 264 12.51 -14.68 11.03
C LEU A 264 13.43 -15.89 11.17
N GLN A 265 14.06 -16.03 12.34
CA GLN A 265 14.85 -17.22 12.68
C GLN A 265 13.93 -18.31 13.21
N ILE A 266 14.04 -19.52 12.65
CA ILE A 266 13.37 -20.72 13.14
C ILE A 266 14.40 -21.53 13.93
N HIS A 267 14.30 -21.46 15.25
CA HIS A 267 15.31 -22.03 16.13
C HIS A 267 15.20 -23.54 16.23
N ARG A 268 16.34 -24.23 16.31
CA ARG A 268 16.32 -25.68 16.50
C ARG A 268 16.04 -26.04 17.96
N ILE A 269 15.11 -26.97 18.16
CA ILE A 269 14.77 -27.59 19.44
C ILE A 269 14.93 -29.10 19.36
N THR A 270 14.96 -29.77 20.52
CA THR A 270 14.82 -31.22 20.56
C THR A 270 13.36 -31.63 20.40
N PRO A 271 13.04 -32.82 19.85
CA PRO A 271 11.64 -33.28 19.76
C PRO A 271 10.92 -33.36 21.12
N ALA A 272 11.65 -33.51 22.23
CA ALA A 272 11.09 -33.52 23.57
C ALA A 272 10.68 -32.11 24.09
N GLU A 273 11.13 -31.05 23.40
CA GLU A 273 10.79 -29.66 23.68
C GLU A 273 9.72 -29.14 22.72
N ALA A 274 9.15 -29.99 21.86
CA ALA A 274 8.07 -29.60 20.96
C ALA A 274 6.88 -29.02 21.76
N PRO A 275 6.31 -27.89 21.33
CA PRO A 275 5.18 -27.27 22.02
C PRO A 275 3.93 -28.15 21.93
N THR A 276 3.09 -28.06 22.96
CA THR A 276 1.75 -28.65 22.93
C THR A 276 0.83 -27.65 22.26
N LEU A 277 0.16 -28.01 21.18
CA LEU A 277 -0.78 -27.10 20.52
C LEU A 277 -2.05 -26.95 21.35
N ASP A 278 -2.10 -25.92 22.18
CA ASP A 278 -3.25 -25.57 23.02
C ASP A 278 -3.52 -24.05 23.10
N GLY A 279 -2.70 -23.24 22.43
CA GLY A 279 -2.77 -21.79 22.44
C GLY A 279 -2.16 -21.16 23.70
N ASP A 280 -1.51 -21.94 24.57
CA ASP A 280 -0.76 -21.44 25.71
C ASP A 280 0.68 -21.08 25.33
N THR A 281 0.96 -19.78 25.38
CA THR A 281 2.29 -19.22 25.12
C THR A 281 3.35 -19.57 26.19
N SER A 282 2.98 -20.26 27.27
CA SER A 282 3.85 -20.53 28.42
C SER A 282 4.85 -21.67 28.20
N ASP A 283 4.72 -22.41 27.10
CA ASP A 283 5.56 -23.54 26.74
C ASP A 283 7.05 -23.22 26.72
N ARG A 284 7.87 -24.20 27.12
CA ARG A 284 9.33 -24.00 27.22
C ARG A 284 9.95 -23.61 25.88
N ALA A 285 9.44 -24.16 24.77
CA ALA A 285 9.89 -23.86 23.41
C ALA A 285 9.89 -22.36 23.11
N TRP A 286 8.90 -21.63 23.62
CA TRP A 286 8.70 -20.21 23.31
C TRP A 286 9.54 -19.26 24.17
N ARG A 287 9.91 -19.67 25.39
CA ARG A 287 10.58 -18.79 26.37
C ARG A 287 11.96 -18.32 25.94
N SER A 288 12.70 -19.15 25.18
CA SER A 288 14.04 -18.82 24.70
C SER A 288 14.05 -18.10 23.35
N VAL A 289 12.90 -17.99 22.69
CA VAL A 289 12.80 -17.41 21.35
C VAL A 289 12.47 -15.92 21.45
N LYS A 290 13.34 -15.08 20.88
CA LYS A 290 13.06 -13.66 20.74
C LYS A 290 11.94 -13.49 19.70
N PRO A 291 10.82 -12.84 20.02
CA PRO A 291 9.78 -12.58 19.03
C PRO A 291 10.30 -11.67 17.92
N PHE A 292 9.94 -12.02 16.68
CA PHE A 292 9.93 -11.10 15.56
C PHE A 292 8.60 -10.34 15.56
N ALA A 293 8.61 -9.02 15.53
CA ALA A 293 7.39 -8.21 15.58
C ALA A 293 7.30 -7.27 14.38
N LEU A 294 6.09 -7.10 13.85
CA LEU A 294 5.78 -6.16 12.78
C LEU A 294 4.39 -5.55 12.98
N ILE A 295 4.17 -4.37 12.41
CA ILE A 295 2.84 -3.76 12.32
C ILE A 295 2.26 -4.05 10.93
N THR A 296 1.08 -4.66 10.90
CA THR A 296 0.27 -4.77 9.67
C THR A 296 -0.84 -3.72 9.71
N GLY A 297 -1.22 -3.20 8.55
CA GLY A 297 -2.20 -2.12 8.42
C GLY A 297 -3.21 -2.36 7.32
N GLU A 298 -4.11 -1.40 7.10
CA GLU A 298 -5.11 -1.39 6.02
C GLU A 298 -6.14 -2.55 6.10
N GLY A 299 -6.30 -3.16 7.28
CA GLY A 299 -7.39 -4.09 7.55
C GLY A 299 -8.73 -3.38 7.72
N GLY A 300 -9.82 -4.14 7.61
CA GLY A 300 -11.13 -3.71 8.09
C GLY A 300 -11.19 -3.85 9.61
N ASN A 301 -11.96 -2.98 10.27
CA ASN A 301 -12.18 -3.01 11.72
C ASN A 301 -10.90 -2.66 12.52
N PHE A 302 -10.52 -3.45 13.53
CA PHE A 302 -9.43 -3.18 14.47
C PHE A 302 -9.56 -1.83 15.17
N ASP A 303 -10.66 -1.62 15.91
CA ASP A 303 -11.03 -0.36 16.58
C ASP A 303 -11.07 0.85 15.62
N GLY A 304 -11.35 0.59 14.33
CA GLY A 304 -11.38 1.59 13.27
C GLY A 304 -10.01 2.09 12.81
N LYS A 305 -8.91 1.53 13.34
CA LYS A 305 -7.54 1.84 12.89
C LYS A 305 -7.13 0.98 11.70
N GLY A 306 -7.68 -0.22 11.58
CA GLY A 306 -7.27 -1.19 10.56
C GLY A 306 -5.83 -1.68 10.73
N GLU A 307 -5.31 -1.65 11.95
CA GLU A 307 -3.92 -1.95 12.30
C GLU A 307 -3.86 -3.05 13.35
N SER A 308 -2.88 -3.94 13.23
CA SER A 308 -2.60 -4.96 14.23
C SER A 308 -1.10 -5.18 14.36
N ARG A 309 -0.61 -5.21 15.59
CA ARG A 309 0.76 -5.68 15.85
C ARG A 309 0.78 -7.19 15.89
N ILE A 310 1.59 -7.79 15.01
CA ILE A 310 1.81 -9.23 14.97
C ILE A 310 3.19 -9.54 15.55
N GLU A 311 3.26 -10.50 16.47
CA GLU A 311 4.51 -11.14 16.89
C GLU A 311 4.55 -12.59 16.44
N ILE A 312 5.75 -13.04 16.04
CA ILE A 312 6.01 -14.37 15.52
C ILE A 312 7.19 -14.95 16.29
N ARG A 313 7.00 -16.16 16.82
CA ARG A 313 8.08 -17.04 17.31
C ARG A 313 8.02 -18.32 16.49
N ALA A 314 9.19 -18.89 16.19
CA ALA A 314 9.27 -20.09 15.39
C ALA A 314 10.39 -21.02 15.89
N VAL A 315 10.10 -22.32 15.94
CA VAL A 315 11.04 -23.38 16.31
C VAL A 315 10.86 -24.59 15.39
N GLN A 316 11.84 -25.49 15.36
CA GLN A 316 11.78 -26.73 14.57
C GLN A 316 12.57 -27.87 15.21
N ASP A 317 12.14 -29.12 15.00
CA ASP A 317 12.74 -30.33 15.60
C ASP A 317 13.49 -31.23 14.59
N GLY A 318 13.62 -30.79 13.35
CA GLY A 318 14.20 -31.50 12.20
C GLY A 318 13.17 -32.17 11.30
N THR A 319 11.91 -32.27 11.75
CA THR A 319 10.79 -32.81 10.97
C THR A 319 9.65 -31.81 10.87
N TRP A 320 9.31 -31.16 11.98
CA TRP A 320 8.23 -30.19 12.09
C TRP A 320 8.77 -28.80 12.34
N ALA A 321 8.10 -27.81 11.75
CA ALA A 321 8.17 -26.42 12.16
C ALA A 321 6.94 -26.08 13.00
N TYR A 322 7.18 -25.33 14.07
CA TYR A 322 6.16 -24.83 14.97
C TYR A 322 6.22 -23.31 14.99
N PHE A 323 5.08 -22.66 14.88
CA PHE A 323 4.94 -21.21 14.92
C PHE A 323 4.00 -20.82 16.05
N LEU A 324 4.33 -19.75 16.75
CA LEU A 324 3.43 -19.03 17.61
C LEU A 324 3.23 -17.62 17.03
N PHE A 325 2.03 -17.38 16.53
CA PHE A 325 1.57 -16.07 16.08
C PHE A 325 0.72 -15.44 17.18
N THR A 326 1.04 -14.20 17.56
CA THR A 326 0.19 -13.42 18.46
C THR A 326 -0.15 -12.09 17.81
N TRP A 327 -1.41 -11.68 17.81
CA TRP A 327 -1.80 -10.39 17.25
C TRP A 327 -2.83 -9.66 18.11
N GLU A 328 -2.78 -8.34 18.03
CA GLU A 328 -3.77 -7.45 18.65
C GLU A 328 -5.10 -7.55 17.89
N ASP A 329 -6.16 -7.89 18.61
CA ASP A 329 -7.52 -8.03 18.10
C ASP A 329 -8.51 -7.63 19.20
N PRO A 330 -9.22 -6.49 19.06
CA PRO A 330 -10.05 -5.95 20.13
C PRO A 330 -11.22 -6.87 20.48
N THR A 331 -11.63 -7.72 19.53
CA THR A 331 -12.75 -8.63 19.64
C THR A 331 -12.28 -10.08 19.53
N ARG A 332 -13.07 -10.97 20.14
CA ARG A 332 -12.98 -12.40 19.88
C ARG A 332 -14.19 -12.71 19.03
N SER A 333 -14.06 -12.67 17.71
CA SER A 333 -15.20 -12.74 16.79
C SER A 333 -15.37 -14.15 16.21
N LEU A 334 -16.48 -14.78 16.54
CA LEU A 334 -16.86 -16.12 16.12
C LEU A 334 -18.13 -16.13 15.25
N LYS A 335 -18.80 -14.99 15.10
CA LYS A 335 -20.07 -14.89 14.36
C LYS A 335 -19.85 -15.00 12.85
N HIS A 336 -19.71 -16.21 12.32
CA HIS A 336 -19.70 -16.43 10.88
C HIS A 336 -21.14 -16.59 10.36
N LEU A 337 -21.68 -15.49 9.81
CA LEU A 337 -22.98 -15.43 9.13
C LEU A 337 -24.10 -16.19 9.86
N PRO A 338 -24.39 -15.86 11.14
CA PRO A 338 -25.43 -16.55 11.90
C PRO A 338 -26.82 -16.32 11.31
N LEU A 339 -27.74 -17.26 11.55
CA LEU A 339 -29.12 -17.18 11.08
C LEU A 339 -30.06 -16.85 12.22
N VAL A 340 -30.97 -15.91 12.00
CA VAL A 340 -32.02 -15.50 12.94
C VAL A 340 -33.37 -15.88 12.38
N LYS A 341 -34.18 -16.55 13.19
CA LYS A 341 -35.56 -16.86 12.84
C LYS A 341 -36.45 -15.66 13.13
N GLU A 342 -37.05 -15.10 12.10
CA GLU A 342 -38.04 -14.04 12.19
C GLU A 342 -39.45 -14.56 11.85
N ALA A 343 -40.45 -13.68 11.87
CA ALA A 343 -41.84 -14.04 11.61
C ALA A 343 -42.10 -14.47 10.15
N ASP A 344 -41.28 -13.99 9.21
CA ASP A 344 -41.36 -14.26 7.77
C ASP A 344 -40.35 -15.31 7.28
N GLY A 345 -39.49 -15.83 8.16
CA GLY A 345 -38.56 -16.91 7.83
C GLY A 345 -37.20 -16.75 8.50
N TRP A 346 -36.21 -17.47 7.98
CA TRP A 346 -34.82 -17.36 8.42
C TRP A 346 -34.11 -16.24 7.66
N HIS A 347 -33.38 -15.41 8.40
CA HIS A 347 -32.56 -14.33 7.86
C HIS A 347 -31.10 -14.57 8.20
N LEU A 348 -30.23 -14.25 7.24
CA LEU A 348 -28.79 -14.31 7.42
C LEU A 348 -28.31 -12.96 7.96
N LEU A 349 -27.66 -12.93 9.12
CA LEU A 349 -26.99 -11.71 9.59
C LEU A 349 -25.74 -11.48 8.74
N ARG A 350 -25.71 -10.32 8.09
CA ARG A 350 -24.72 -9.96 7.10
C ARG A 350 -24.68 -8.45 6.86
N THR A 351 -23.49 -7.94 6.57
CA THR A 351 -23.26 -6.59 6.09
C THR A 351 -22.20 -6.65 4.97
N GLY A 352 -22.65 -6.57 3.71
CA GLY A 352 -21.75 -6.59 2.55
C GLY A 352 -21.53 -7.97 1.90
N TYR A 353 -22.08 -9.06 2.46
CA TYR A 353 -22.03 -10.38 1.84
C TYR A 353 -22.52 -10.41 0.38
N ASP A 354 -23.60 -9.70 0.06
CA ASP A 354 -24.19 -9.67 -1.29
C ASP A 354 -23.28 -9.05 -2.37
N ILE A 355 -22.26 -8.29 -1.94
CA ILE A 355 -21.22 -7.73 -2.82
C ILE A 355 -19.85 -8.42 -2.61
N GLY A 356 -19.80 -9.51 -1.86
CA GLY A 356 -18.58 -10.26 -1.57
C GLY A 356 -17.60 -9.56 -0.62
N ASP A 357 -18.09 -8.66 0.23
CA ASP A 357 -17.31 -7.86 1.18
C ASP A 357 -17.97 -7.87 2.56
N GLU A 358 -18.29 -9.06 3.09
CA GLU A 358 -18.83 -9.19 4.45
C GLU A 358 -17.82 -8.65 5.48
N HIS A 359 -18.24 -7.74 6.35
CA HIS A 359 -17.34 -7.04 7.28
C HIS A 359 -17.88 -6.87 8.70
N ASP A 360 -19.08 -7.37 9.01
CA ASP A 360 -19.64 -7.35 10.37
C ASP A 360 -19.75 -8.77 10.94
N TYR A 361 -20.29 -9.70 10.15
CA TYR A 361 -20.60 -11.06 10.59
C TYR A 361 -19.69 -12.09 9.91
N ASN A 362 -18.39 -11.94 10.14
CA ASN A 362 -17.41 -12.99 9.85
C ASN A 362 -16.65 -13.39 11.13
N GLU A 363 -16.03 -14.55 11.09
CA GLU A 363 -15.10 -14.98 12.13
C GLU A 363 -13.74 -14.28 11.99
N ASP A 364 -13.00 -14.16 13.09
CA ASP A 364 -11.59 -13.77 13.07
C ASP A 364 -10.77 -14.82 12.33
N LYS A 365 -9.77 -14.35 11.59
CA LYS A 365 -8.89 -15.21 10.80
C LYS A 365 -7.46 -14.73 10.85
N PHE A 366 -6.55 -15.66 10.59
CA PHE A 366 -5.14 -15.39 10.42
C PHE A 366 -4.62 -16.14 9.20
N SER A 367 -3.89 -15.46 8.33
CA SER A 367 -3.33 -16.08 7.12
C SER A 367 -1.82 -15.96 7.10
N VAL A 368 -1.19 -17.02 6.62
CA VAL A 368 0.24 -17.11 6.33
C VAL A 368 0.38 -17.40 4.85
N LEU A 369 1.28 -16.70 4.16
CA LEU A 369 1.65 -17.02 2.79
C LEU A 369 3.15 -17.30 2.72
N LEU A 370 3.51 -18.44 2.12
CA LEU A 370 4.89 -18.84 1.87
C LEU A 370 5.21 -18.83 0.37
N THR A 371 6.39 -18.30 0.02
CA THR A 371 6.85 -18.27 -1.37
C THR A 371 8.37 -18.31 -1.47
N THR A 372 8.87 -18.85 -2.58
CA THR A 372 10.30 -18.78 -2.93
C THR A 372 10.65 -17.54 -3.75
N SER A 373 9.66 -16.72 -4.13
CA SER A 373 9.88 -15.52 -4.94
C SER A 373 10.25 -14.30 -4.09
N ASP A 374 11.47 -13.80 -4.28
CA ASP A 374 11.99 -12.57 -3.66
C ASP A 374 11.37 -11.28 -4.24
N GLY A 375 10.83 -11.36 -5.45
CA GLY A 375 10.34 -10.22 -6.24
C GLY A 375 8.92 -9.75 -5.94
N THR A 376 8.31 -10.21 -4.86
CA THR A 376 6.95 -9.81 -4.49
C THR A 376 7.03 -8.72 -3.41
N LEU A 377 6.99 -7.44 -3.79
CA LEU A 377 6.46 -6.42 -2.88
C LEU A 377 4.96 -6.71 -2.70
N ALA A 378 4.35 -6.42 -1.53
CA ALA A 378 2.98 -6.83 -1.18
C ALA A 378 2.04 -7.08 -2.37
N GLY A 379 1.81 -8.36 -2.68
CA GLY A 379 0.86 -8.79 -3.69
C GLY A 379 1.30 -8.66 -5.15
N ASP A 380 2.45 -8.07 -5.48
CA ASP A 380 2.90 -8.03 -6.88
C ASP A 380 3.20 -9.46 -7.35
N ARG A 381 2.41 -9.95 -8.32
CA ARG A 381 2.35 -11.33 -8.87
C ARG A 381 1.49 -12.34 -8.12
N THR A 382 0.91 -11.97 -6.98
CA THR A 382 -0.04 -12.84 -6.25
C THR A 382 -1.38 -12.16 -5.98
N PHE A 383 -1.49 -10.86 -6.24
CA PHE A 383 -2.67 -10.02 -6.15
C PHE A 383 -2.68 -9.00 -7.29
N HIS A 384 -3.80 -8.91 -7.99
CA HIS A 384 -3.98 -8.04 -9.13
C HIS A 384 -5.20 -7.16 -8.89
N ALA A 385 -4.94 -5.86 -8.71
CA ALA A 385 -5.94 -4.88 -8.30
C ALA A 385 -6.85 -4.46 -9.47
N GLY A 386 -8.10 -4.15 -9.12
CA GLY A 386 -9.14 -3.64 -10.00
C GLY A 386 -10.34 -4.58 -10.19
N PRO A 387 -11.40 -4.08 -10.85
CA PRO A 387 -12.63 -4.83 -11.11
C PRO A 387 -12.48 -5.96 -12.13
N HIS A 388 -11.51 -5.87 -13.05
CA HIS A 388 -11.28 -6.86 -14.10
C HIS A 388 -9.79 -7.21 -14.25
N PRO A 389 -9.19 -7.88 -13.26
CA PRO A 389 -7.76 -8.17 -13.29
C PRO A 389 -7.40 -9.28 -14.29
N ILE A 390 -8.33 -10.18 -14.61
CA ILE A 390 -8.14 -11.26 -15.59
C ILE A 390 -9.01 -10.97 -16.84
N PRO A 391 -8.42 -10.91 -18.05
CA PRO A 391 -9.18 -10.75 -19.28
C PRO A 391 -10.21 -11.86 -19.47
N ASN A 392 -11.44 -11.51 -19.88
CA ASN A 392 -12.56 -12.43 -20.14
C ASN A 392 -13.07 -13.24 -18.93
N ALA A 393 -12.54 -13.00 -17.73
CA ALA A 393 -13.08 -13.56 -16.50
C ALA A 393 -14.20 -12.65 -15.92
N PRO A 394 -15.03 -13.17 -15.00
CA PRO A 394 -16.01 -12.37 -14.29
C PRO A 394 -15.36 -11.17 -13.59
N ALA A 395 -16.12 -10.08 -13.47
CA ALA A 395 -15.72 -8.95 -12.64
C ALA A 395 -15.56 -9.39 -11.19
N THR A 396 -14.70 -8.72 -10.44
CA THR A 396 -14.68 -8.87 -8.99
C THR A 396 -15.94 -8.22 -8.42
N MET A 397 -16.61 -8.92 -7.49
CA MET A 397 -17.82 -8.38 -6.84
C MET A 397 -17.53 -7.10 -6.05
N THR A 398 -16.32 -6.99 -5.50
CA THR A 398 -15.89 -5.90 -4.62
C THR A 398 -15.20 -4.74 -5.35
N GLY A 399 -14.77 -4.96 -6.59
CA GLY A 399 -13.94 -4.00 -7.34
C GLY A 399 -12.48 -3.88 -6.85
N ARG A 400 -12.06 -4.65 -5.84
CA ARG A 400 -10.71 -4.57 -5.23
C ARG A 400 -9.64 -5.25 -6.07
N GLY A 401 -9.82 -6.53 -6.38
CA GLY A 401 -8.85 -7.33 -7.12
C GLY A 401 -9.03 -8.83 -6.92
N LEU A 402 -8.13 -9.63 -7.49
CA LEU A 402 -8.08 -11.08 -7.33
C LEU A 402 -6.67 -11.54 -7.01
N HIS A 403 -6.59 -12.63 -6.26
CA HIS A 403 -5.35 -13.35 -6.05
C HIS A 403 -5.13 -14.39 -7.15
N PHE A 404 -3.99 -14.35 -7.84
CA PHE A 404 -3.51 -15.36 -8.77
C PHE A 404 -2.03 -15.12 -9.10
N THR A 405 -1.35 -16.15 -9.60
CA THR A 405 -0.01 -16.07 -10.19
C THR A 405 -0.10 -16.26 -11.71
N GLU A 406 0.88 -15.77 -12.48
CA GLU A 406 0.95 -16.11 -13.92
C GLU A 406 1.50 -17.53 -14.15
N SER A 407 2.37 -18.00 -13.26
CA SER A 407 2.90 -19.36 -13.25
C SER A 407 3.41 -19.74 -11.86
N GLY A 408 3.44 -21.04 -11.57
CA GLY A 408 3.81 -21.59 -10.27
C GLY A 408 2.76 -21.33 -9.19
N TYR A 409 3.06 -21.79 -7.98
CA TYR A 409 2.17 -21.68 -6.82
C TYR A 409 2.85 -20.93 -5.68
N VAL A 410 2.02 -20.29 -4.86
CA VAL A 410 2.40 -19.87 -3.51
C VAL A 410 1.47 -20.55 -2.53
N ASP A 411 2.04 -20.95 -1.41
CA ASP A 411 1.41 -21.72 -0.35
C ASP A 411 0.71 -20.74 0.61
N VAL A 412 -0.55 -21.01 0.98
CA VAL A 412 -1.42 -20.15 1.77
C VAL A 412 -2.14 -20.94 2.85
N TRP A 413 -1.81 -20.63 4.09
CA TRP A 413 -2.52 -21.14 5.25
C TRP A 413 -3.57 -20.13 5.69
N GLN A 414 -4.74 -20.60 6.10
CA GLN A 414 -5.76 -19.73 6.70
C GLN A 414 -6.40 -20.39 7.92
N TRP A 415 -6.15 -19.82 9.09
CA TRP A 415 -6.82 -20.16 10.33
C TRP A 415 -8.11 -19.36 10.43
N LYS A 416 -9.16 -19.98 10.96
CA LYS A 416 -10.46 -19.35 11.20
C LYS A 416 -10.98 -19.74 12.58
N ALA A 417 -11.48 -18.77 13.33
CA ALA A 417 -11.79 -18.92 14.76
C ALA A 417 -12.96 -19.86 15.08
N THR A 418 -13.82 -20.11 14.09
CA THR A 418 -15.04 -20.92 14.17
C THR A 418 -14.99 -22.11 13.22
N SER A 419 -14.50 -21.91 12.00
CA SER A 419 -14.41 -22.91 10.95
C SER A 419 -13.05 -23.60 10.94
N GLY A 420 -13.00 -24.89 11.26
CA GLY A 420 -11.76 -25.69 11.25
C GLY A 420 -10.86 -25.47 12.49
N GLY A 421 -10.58 -24.21 12.87
CA GLY A 421 -9.71 -23.86 14.00
C GLY A 421 -10.06 -24.57 15.31
N PRO A 422 -11.33 -24.55 15.77
CA PRO A 422 -11.75 -25.27 16.97
C PRO A 422 -11.60 -26.79 16.93
N THR A 423 -11.39 -27.36 15.74
CA THR A 423 -11.19 -28.79 15.53
C THR A 423 -9.71 -29.17 15.33
N GLY A 424 -8.80 -28.23 15.55
CA GLY A 424 -7.35 -28.46 15.53
C GLY A 424 -6.70 -28.32 14.16
N TRP A 425 -7.37 -27.65 13.22
CA TRP A 425 -6.98 -27.59 11.81
C TRP A 425 -6.97 -26.17 11.27
N MET A 426 -5.98 -25.89 10.43
CA MET A 426 -5.86 -24.66 9.64
C MET A 426 -6.09 -25.03 8.17
N ASP A 427 -6.81 -24.21 7.41
CA ASP A 427 -7.03 -24.50 5.99
C ASP A 427 -5.70 -24.43 5.24
N ASP A 428 -5.39 -25.49 4.49
CA ASP A 428 -4.30 -25.54 3.52
C ASP A 428 -4.80 -25.26 2.09
N ALA A 429 -4.11 -24.36 1.41
CA ALA A 429 -4.51 -23.80 0.13
C ALA A 429 -3.32 -23.21 -0.62
N HIS A 430 -3.52 -22.90 -1.89
CA HIS A 430 -2.54 -22.22 -2.71
C HIS A 430 -3.15 -21.09 -3.53
N ILE A 431 -2.27 -20.20 -4.01
CA ILE A 431 -2.57 -19.27 -5.10
C ILE A 431 -1.72 -19.68 -6.31
N GLY A 432 -2.40 -20.09 -7.38
CA GLY A 432 -1.81 -20.47 -8.66
C GLY A 432 -2.33 -19.64 -9.83
N PRO A 433 -2.17 -20.15 -11.07
CA PRO A 433 -2.84 -19.62 -12.23
C PRO A 433 -4.36 -19.54 -12.04
N PRO A 434 -5.05 -18.56 -12.67
CA PRO A 434 -6.50 -18.47 -12.59
C PRO A 434 -7.20 -19.76 -13.00
N VAL A 435 -8.19 -20.17 -12.21
CA VAL A 435 -9.06 -21.32 -12.49
C VAL A 435 -10.31 -20.83 -13.20
N ASP A 436 -10.91 -21.68 -14.06
CA ASP A 436 -12.17 -21.35 -14.70
C ASP A 436 -13.28 -21.09 -13.66
N PRO A 437 -14.08 -20.02 -13.83
CA PRO A 437 -15.17 -19.72 -12.91
C PRO A 437 -16.26 -20.80 -12.98
N THR A 438 -16.78 -21.18 -11.81
CA THR A 438 -18.01 -21.99 -11.74
C THR A 438 -19.21 -21.22 -12.32
N PRO A 439 -20.32 -21.89 -12.68
CA PRO A 439 -21.52 -21.20 -13.17
C PRO A 439 -22.05 -20.11 -12.23
N MET A 440 -21.98 -20.32 -10.90
CA MET A 440 -22.40 -19.32 -9.93
C MET A 440 -21.47 -18.11 -9.86
N GLN A 441 -20.16 -18.32 -10.03
CA GLN A 441 -19.17 -17.24 -10.11
C GLN A 441 -19.31 -16.46 -11.42
N ALA A 442 -19.52 -17.16 -12.54
CA ALA A 442 -19.77 -16.54 -13.83
C ALA A 442 -21.05 -15.69 -13.84
N ALA A 443 -22.06 -16.10 -13.07
CA ALA A 443 -23.30 -15.36 -12.87
C ALA A 443 -23.22 -14.27 -11.79
N ASN A 444 -22.04 -14.04 -11.19
CA ASN A 444 -21.80 -13.06 -10.13
C ASN A 444 -22.71 -13.24 -8.89
N ILE A 445 -23.06 -14.49 -8.58
CA ILE A 445 -23.86 -14.86 -7.39
C ILE A 445 -22.94 -15.00 -6.17
N ILE A 446 -21.76 -15.62 -6.39
CA ILE A 446 -20.70 -15.78 -5.40
C ILE A 446 -19.37 -15.26 -5.97
N PRO A 447 -18.40 -14.87 -5.11
CA PRO A 447 -17.15 -14.30 -5.58
C PRO A 447 -16.33 -15.26 -6.45
N TYR A 448 -15.88 -14.78 -7.60
CA TYR A 448 -14.83 -15.44 -8.36
C TYR A 448 -13.51 -15.38 -7.58
N ARG A 449 -12.80 -16.52 -7.47
CA ARG A 449 -11.63 -16.66 -6.59
C ARG A 449 -10.29 -16.48 -7.31
N GLY A 450 -10.29 -16.27 -8.63
CA GLY A 450 -9.07 -16.17 -9.42
C GLY A 450 -8.27 -17.48 -9.36
N GLY A 451 -7.05 -17.40 -8.86
CA GLY A 451 -6.13 -18.52 -8.68
C GLY A 451 -6.06 -19.08 -7.26
N PHE A 452 -6.84 -18.53 -6.32
CA PHE A 452 -6.93 -19.09 -4.97
C PHE A 452 -7.78 -20.37 -5.00
N ALA A 453 -7.18 -21.48 -4.58
CA ALA A 453 -7.83 -22.78 -4.53
C ALA A 453 -7.39 -23.56 -3.28
N PRO A 454 -8.29 -24.38 -2.71
CA PRO A 454 -7.91 -25.31 -1.66
C PRO A 454 -7.01 -26.41 -2.22
N ASP A 455 -6.13 -26.94 -1.37
CA ASP A 455 -5.31 -28.08 -1.73
C ASP A 455 -6.15 -29.37 -1.81
N PRO A 456 -5.65 -30.44 -2.48
CA PRO A 456 -6.39 -31.68 -2.62
C PRO A 456 -6.77 -32.31 -1.27
N GLY A 457 -8.06 -32.53 -1.04
CA GLY A 457 -8.55 -33.14 0.20
C GLY A 457 -9.90 -32.60 0.65
N THR A 458 -10.24 -32.86 1.91
CA THR A 458 -11.51 -32.45 2.52
C THR A 458 -11.29 -31.59 3.76
N VAL A 459 -12.29 -30.78 4.10
CA VAL A 459 -12.41 -30.07 5.39
C VAL A 459 -13.58 -30.67 6.16
N ASN A 460 -13.64 -30.41 7.46
CA ASN A 460 -14.71 -30.89 8.33
C ASN A 460 -15.76 -29.81 8.67
N TYR A 461 -15.95 -28.81 7.81
CA TYR A 461 -16.94 -27.77 8.04
C TYR A 461 -17.55 -27.27 6.74
N ARG A 462 -18.73 -26.66 6.86
CA ARG A 462 -19.44 -25.99 5.78
C ARG A 462 -20.42 -24.96 6.32
N ASP A 463 -20.82 -24.03 5.45
CA ASP A 463 -21.92 -23.11 5.74
C ASP A 463 -23.22 -23.90 5.99
N ASN A 464 -24.01 -23.48 6.98
CA ASN A 464 -25.31 -24.05 7.34
C ASN A 464 -26.45 -23.53 6.43
N PHE A 465 -26.13 -23.04 5.24
CA PHE A 465 -27.12 -22.45 4.36
C PHE A 465 -26.75 -22.65 2.90
N THR A 466 -27.74 -22.44 2.04
CA THR A 466 -27.54 -22.35 0.59
C THR A 466 -28.09 -21.03 0.09
N VAL A 467 -27.42 -20.51 -0.94
CA VAL A 467 -27.83 -19.29 -1.62
C VAL A 467 -28.19 -19.60 -3.07
N VAL A 468 -29.18 -18.87 -3.59
CA VAL A 468 -29.55 -18.87 -5.00
C VAL A 468 -29.48 -17.46 -5.57
N ALA A 469 -29.41 -17.37 -6.90
CA ALA A 469 -29.65 -16.12 -7.58
C ALA A 469 -31.08 -15.63 -7.29
N ASP A 470 -31.18 -14.38 -6.87
CA ASP A 470 -32.40 -13.60 -6.91
C ASP A 470 -32.20 -12.43 -7.87
N THR A 471 -33.12 -12.28 -8.82
CA THR A 471 -33.11 -11.25 -9.86
C THR A 471 -34.41 -10.43 -9.86
N ALA A 472 -35.24 -10.57 -8.81
CA ALA A 472 -36.56 -9.97 -8.75
C ALA A 472 -36.57 -8.43 -8.88
N ASP A 473 -35.48 -7.76 -8.50
CA ASP A 473 -35.33 -6.30 -8.57
C ASP A 473 -34.48 -5.81 -9.76
N GLY A 474 -34.14 -6.71 -10.69
CA GLY A 474 -33.27 -6.41 -11.83
C GLY A 474 -31.77 -6.42 -11.52
N THR A 475 -31.36 -6.69 -10.27
CA THR A 475 -29.97 -6.95 -9.88
C THR A 475 -29.83 -8.38 -9.38
N THR A 476 -28.79 -9.10 -9.83
CA THR A 476 -28.52 -10.46 -9.33
C THR A 476 -27.90 -10.37 -7.94
N ARG A 477 -28.56 -10.94 -6.93
CA ARG A 477 -28.06 -11.05 -5.56
C ARG A 477 -28.17 -12.49 -5.04
N SER A 478 -27.47 -12.76 -3.95
CA SER A 478 -27.59 -14.02 -3.21
C SER A 478 -28.78 -13.97 -2.24
N ARG A 479 -29.78 -14.83 -2.46
CA ARG A 479 -30.89 -15.02 -1.54
C ARG A 479 -30.76 -16.36 -0.81
N LEU A 480 -30.90 -16.30 0.51
CA LEU A 480 -31.00 -17.47 1.38
C LEU A 480 -32.24 -18.30 1.00
N ILE A 481 -32.07 -19.61 0.86
CA ILE A 481 -33.21 -20.53 0.67
C ILE A 481 -33.78 -20.97 2.02
N ALA A 482 -32.94 -21.58 2.85
CA ALA A 482 -33.24 -22.09 4.17
C ALA A 482 -31.93 -22.51 4.87
N PRO A 483 -31.93 -22.66 6.21
CA PRO A 483 -30.88 -23.40 6.89
C PRO A 483 -30.80 -24.84 6.35
N LEU A 484 -29.60 -25.42 6.34
CA LEU A 484 -29.40 -26.83 5.99
C LEU A 484 -29.77 -27.75 7.15
N ARG A 485 -29.48 -27.31 8.38
CA ARG A 485 -29.71 -28.06 9.61
C ARG A 485 -30.22 -27.17 10.72
N LEU A 486 -31.03 -27.76 11.59
CA LEU A 486 -31.63 -27.13 12.77
C LEU A 486 -31.14 -27.84 14.04
N PRO A 487 -31.03 -27.13 15.18
CA PRO A 487 -30.62 -27.72 16.44
C PRO A 487 -31.68 -28.72 16.93
N ARG A 488 -31.23 -29.84 17.51
CA ARG A 488 -32.11 -30.78 18.23
C ARG A 488 -32.67 -30.18 19.52
N ASP A 489 -31.83 -29.39 20.20
CA ASP A 489 -32.15 -28.70 21.44
C ASP A 489 -31.65 -27.26 21.35
N VAL A 490 -32.60 -26.32 21.26
CA VAL A 490 -32.32 -24.88 21.15
C VAL A 490 -31.68 -24.34 22.42
N ALA A 491 -32.08 -24.82 23.60
CA ALA A 491 -31.55 -24.34 24.87
C ALA A 491 -30.10 -24.80 25.04
N ALA A 492 -29.79 -26.06 24.70
CA ALA A 492 -28.42 -26.55 24.68
C ALA A 492 -27.56 -25.80 23.66
N MET A 493 -28.09 -25.51 22.47
CA MET A 493 -27.38 -24.73 21.46
C MET A 493 -27.10 -23.30 21.91
N ALA A 494 -28.10 -22.62 22.48
CA ALA A 494 -27.94 -21.29 23.03
C ALA A 494 -26.90 -21.26 24.17
N ALA A 495 -26.92 -22.26 25.06
CA ALA A 495 -25.92 -22.41 26.10
C ALA A 495 -24.50 -22.63 25.55
N ALA A 496 -24.35 -23.40 24.46
CA ALA A 496 -23.06 -23.60 23.80
C ALA A 496 -22.51 -22.32 23.13
N MET A 497 -23.38 -21.46 22.60
CA MET A 497 -23.00 -20.14 22.07
C MET A 497 -22.68 -19.11 23.16
N GLY A 498 -22.98 -19.41 24.43
CA GLY A 498 -22.75 -18.50 25.55
C GLY A 498 -23.76 -17.36 25.61
N ASN A 499 -23.33 -16.17 26.02
CA ASN A 499 -24.18 -14.98 25.97
C ASN A 499 -24.34 -14.52 24.51
N ILE A 500 -25.55 -14.62 23.97
CA ILE A 500 -25.85 -14.22 22.59
C ILE A 500 -26.06 -12.71 22.55
N ASP A 501 -24.99 -12.00 22.18
CA ASP A 501 -25.04 -10.60 21.75
C ASP A 501 -24.80 -10.58 20.25
N LEU A 502 -25.63 -9.88 19.48
CA LEU A 502 -25.55 -9.83 18.03
C LEU A 502 -24.81 -8.58 17.53
N ASP A 503 -24.34 -7.70 18.42
CA ASP A 503 -23.44 -6.62 18.01
C ASP A 503 -22.13 -7.25 17.47
N PRO A 504 -21.73 -6.96 16.22
CA PRO A 504 -20.50 -7.50 15.64
C PRO A 504 -19.25 -7.03 16.41
N ASN A 505 -19.28 -5.87 17.05
CA ASN A 505 -18.14 -5.29 17.78
C ASN A 505 -18.04 -5.81 19.22
N HIS A 506 -18.90 -6.73 19.64
CA HIS A 506 -18.84 -7.38 20.95
C HIS A 506 -18.34 -8.82 20.79
N GLY A 507 -17.17 -9.11 21.34
CA GLY A 507 -16.57 -10.45 21.29
C GLY A 507 -17.33 -11.49 22.13
N GLU A 508 -17.21 -12.76 21.72
CA GLU A 508 -17.86 -13.88 22.40
C GLU A 508 -17.17 -14.29 23.71
N SER A 509 -17.96 -14.76 24.68
CA SER A 509 -17.48 -15.23 25.97
C SER A 509 -16.50 -16.40 25.86
N GLU A 510 -15.58 -16.53 26.83
CA GLU A 510 -14.69 -17.69 26.94
C GLU A 510 -15.50 -19.01 26.93
N GLY A 511 -15.05 -19.99 26.13
CA GLY A 511 -15.73 -21.27 25.95
C GLY A 511 -16.94 -21.24 25.00
N ALA A 512 -17.41 -20.07 24.55
CA ALA A 512 -18.48 -20.00 23.56
C ALA A 512 -18.05 -20.61 22.23
N ARG A 513 -19.02 -21.28 21.60
CA ARG A 513 -18.88 -21.98 20.34
C ARG A 513 -19.99 -21.59 19.37
N TRP A 514 -19.61 -21.02 18.23
CA TRP A 514 -20.53 -20.54 17.18
C TRP A 514 -20.54 -21.45 15.95
N PHE A 515 -20.61 -22.75 16.19
CA PHE A 515 -20.85 -23.77 15.16
C PHE A 515 -21.69 -24.89 15.74
N MET A 516 -22.40 -25.62 14.88
CA MET A 516 -23.15 -26.83 15.27
C MET A 516 -22.45 -28.09 14.77
N THR A 517 -22.52 -29.18 15.51
CA THR A 517 -22.06 -30.49 15.02
C THR A 517 -23.20 -31.29 14.39
N GLU A 518 -22.86 -32.32 13.59
CA GLU A 518 -23.87 -33.22 13.04
C GLU A 518 -24.71 -33.91 14.13
N ALA A 519 -24.09 -34.28 15.25
CA ALA A 519 -24.75 -34.95 16.37
C ALA A 519 -25.80 -34.06 17.06
N GLU A 520 -25.54 -32.76 17.13
CA GLU A 520 -26.41 -31.77 17.79
C GLU A 520 -27.60 -31.32 16.93
N THR A 521 -27.65 -31.77 15.69
CA THR A 521 -28.56 -31.21 14.69
C THR A 521 -29.37 -32.27 13.95
N VAL A 522 -30.48 -31.82 13.37
CA VAL A 522 -31.29 -32.56 12.40
C VAL A 522 -31.28 -31.83 11.06
N PRO A 523 -31.42 -32.54 9.93
CA PRO A 523 -31.67 -31.90 8.64
C PRO A 523 -32.90 -30.99 8.72
N TYR A 524 -32.88 -29.89 7.99
CA TYR A 524 -34.01 -28.98 7.91
C TYR A 524 -35.28 -29.72 7.44
N SER A 525 -36.39 -29.46 8.13
CA SER A 525 -37.74 -29.83 7.70
C SER A 525 -38.72 -28.78 8.18
N ALA A 526 -39.83 -28.58 7.45
CA ALA A 526 -40.84 -27.61 7.83
C ALA A 526 -41.44 -27.91 9.22
N ASP A 527 -41.58 -29.19 9.58
CA ASP A 527 -42.11 -29.60 10.89
C ASP A 527 -41.14 -29.30 12.03
N ALA A 528 -39.84 -29.53 11.83
CA ALA A 528 -38.81 -29.18 12.82
C ALA A 528 -38.68 -27.65 12.94
N ASP A 529 -38.71 -26.93 11.81
CA ASP A 529 -38.68 -25.48 11.81
C ASP A 529 -39.89 -24.91 12.56
N ALA A 530 -41.11 -25.37 12.27
CA ALA A 530 -42.33 -24.86 12.91
C ALA A 530 -42.34 -24.96 14.45
N GLN A 531 -41.51 -25.84 15.03
CA GLN A 531 -41.35 -25.99 16.48
C GLN A 531 -40.39 -24.97 17.10
N LEU A 532 -39.55 -24.31 16.29
CA LEU A 532 -38.58 -23.32 16.76
C LEU A 532 -39.24 -21.96 16.96
N PRO A 533 -39.02 -21.29 18.11
CA PRO A 533 -39.60 -19.99 18.37
C PRO A 533 -38.99 -18.91 17.47
N ILE A 534 -39.78 -17.88 17.16
CA ILE A 534 -39.28 -16.63 16.57
C ILE A 534 -38.25 -16.02 17.54
N GLY A 535 -37.16 -15.48 16.99
CA GLY A 535 -35.99 -14.99 17.71
C GLY A 535 -34.92 -16.06 17.95
N THR A 536 -35.13 -17.31 17.51
CA THR A 536 -34.07 -18.34 17.57
C THR A 536 -32.88 -17.91 16.72
N VAL A 537 -31.69 -17.89 17.33
CA VAL A 537 -30.42 -17.71 16.65
C VAL A 537 -29.75 -19.06 16.51
N ILE A 538 -29.21 -19.37 15.33
CA ILE A 538 -28.38 -20.55 15.10
C ILE A 538 -27.06 -20.17 14.40
N PRO A 539 -25.98 -20.93 14.63
CA PRO A 539 -24.74 -20.76 13.91
C PRO A 539 -24.88 -20.88 12.39
N GLY A 540 -24.07 -20.10 11.67
CA GLY A 540 -23.90 -20.19 10.23
C GLY A 540 -22.97 -21.32 9.78
N VAL A 541 -22.33 -22.04 10.71
CA VAL A 541 -21.37 -23.11 10.42
C VAL A 541 -21.85 -24.45 10.97
N ILE A 542 -21.72 -25.50 10.15
CA ILE A 542 -21.79 -26.90 10.58
C ILE A 542 -20.37 -27.47 10.55
N VAL A 543 -19.97 -28.12 11.64
CA VAL A 543 -18.80 -28.99 11.70
C VAL A 543 -19.25 -30.44 11.51
N ASP A 544 -18.92 -31.02 10.35
CA ASP A 544 -19.20 -32.39 9.97
C ASP A 544 -18.07 -32.98 9.10
N GLY A 545 -17.80 -34.27 9.22
CA GLY A 545 -16.74 -34.94 8.48
C GLY A 545 -15.34 -34.77 9.08
N GLU A 546 -14.31 -34.96 8.25
CA GLU A 546 -12.90 -34.98 8.65
C GLU A 546 -12.03 -34.24 7.64
N PHE A 547 -10.96 -33.62 8.16
CA PHE A 547 -9.87 -33.15 7.32
C PHE A 547 -9.08 -34.34 6.76
N SER A 548 -8.75 -34.29 5.47
CA SER A 548 -7.99 -35.35 4.82
C SER A 548 -7.13 -34.83 3.67
N GLY A 549 -6.17 -35.65 3.23
CA GLY A 549 -5.29 -35.33 2.11
C GLY A 549 -4.31 -34.21 2.47
N ASP A 550 -3.93 -33.46 1.44
CA ASP A 550 -3.02 -32.31 1.52
C ASP A 550 -3.60 -31.21 2.42
N ARG A 551 -4.94 -31.02 2.38
CA ARG A 551 -5.65 -30.09 3.27
C ARG A 551 -5.43 -30.35 4.76
N ALA A 552 -4.93 -31.53 5.12
CA ALA A 552 -4.74 -32.00 6.48
C ALA A 552 -3.27 -31.98 6.92
N ASP A 553 -2.42 -31.14 6.32
CA ASP A 553 -1.00 -31.04 6.70
C ASP A 553 -0.73 -30.02 7.83
N ILE A 554 -1.72 -29.21 8.21
CA ILE A 554 -1.54 -28.11 9.17
C ILE A 554 -2.31 -28.29 10.49
N ARG A 555 -1.51 -28.59 11.52
CA ARG A 555 -1.66 -28.36 12.97
C ARG A 555 -2.10 -26.97 13.40
N CYS A 556 -3.17 -26.78 14.16
CA CYS A 556 -3.26 -25.57 14.98
C CYS A 556 -4.06 -25.68 16.28
N ALA A 557 -3.81 -24.76 17.20
CA ALA A 557 -4.68 -24.44 18.32
C ALA A 557 -4.57 -22.94 18.62
N ALA A 558 -5.66 -22.33 19.10
CA ALA A 558 -5.68 -20.90 19.35
C ALA A 558 -6.44 -20.54 20.63
N ARG A 559 -5.98 -19.48 21.27
CA ARG A 559 -6.63 -18.88 22.44
C ARG A 559 -6.69 -17.37 22.27
N TRP A 560 -7.85 -16.79 22.57
CA TRP A 560 -7.98 -15.35 22.70
C TRP A 560 -7.98 -14.96 24.17
N ALA A 561 -7.19 -13.95 24.53
CA ALA A 561 -7.18 -13.38 25.87
C ALA A 561 -6.68 -11.93 25.85
N SER A 562 -7.36 -11.05 26.58
CA SER A 562 -6.96 -9.64 26.78
C SER A 562 -6.70 -8.88 25.47
N GLY A 563 -7.61 -8.99 24.50
CA GLY A 563 -7.50 -8.27 23.21
C GLY A 563 -6.41 -8.82 22.29
N HIS A 564 -6.03 -10.08 22.47
CA HIS A 564 -5.03 -10.74 21.64
C HIS A 564 -5.45 -12.17 21.33
N TRP A 565 -5.21 -12.59 20.10
CA TRP A 565 -5.14 -14.01 19.76
C TRP A 565 -3.71 -14.52 19.93
N ALA A 566 -3.58 -15.75 20.41
CA ALA A 566 -2.38 -16.57 20.36
C ALA A 566 -2.71 -17.84 19.57
N LEU A 567 -2.05 -18.04 18.44
CA LEU A 567 -2.24 -19.16 17.52
C LEU A 567 -0.93 -19.94 17.42
N GLU A 568 -0.98 -21.19 17.87
CA GLU A 568 0.09 -22.15 17.66
C GLU A 568 -0.20 -22.98 16.41
N VAL A 569 0.80 -23.15 15.55
CA VAL A 569 0.69 -23.87 14.29
C VAL A 569 1.82 -24.88 14.18
N ALA A 570 1.53 -26.09 13.70
CA ALA A 570 2.54 -27.09 13.37
C ALA A 570 2.35 -27.62 11.95
N ARG A 571 3.42 -27.63 11.17
CA ARG A 571 3.46 -28.24 9.83
C ARG A 571 4.82 -28.92 9.65
N ARG A 572 4.87 -30.00 8.88
CA ARG A 572 6.15 -30.59 8.48
C ARG A 572 6.99 -29.55 7.74
N LEU A 573 8.31 -29.60 7.92
CA LEU A 573 9.24 -28.72 7.18
C LEU A 573 9.11 -28.92 5.67
N ASP A 574 8.82 -30.15 5.25
CA ASP A 574 8.52 -30.52 3.87
C ASP A 574 7.39 -31.56 3.89
N THR A 575 6.24 -31.20 3.32
CA THR A 575 5.07 -32.08 3.17
C THR A 575 5.22 -33.01 1.97
N GLY A 576 6.00 -32.60 0.97
CA GLY A 576 6.12 -33.27 -0.33
C GLY A 576 4.97 -32.95 -1.29
N SER A 577 4.05 -32.05 -0.93
CA SER A 577 3.02 -31.57 -1.85
C SER A 577 3.60 -30.64 -2.93
N GLU A 578 2.97 -30.64 -4.11
CA GLU A 578 3.33 -29.75 -5.22
C GLU A 578 2.77 -28.32 -5.06
N TYR A 579 1.77 -28.14 -4.20
CA TYR A 579 1.11 -26.86 -3.91
C TYR A 579 1.83 -26.10 -2.78
N ASP A 580 2.59 -26.84 -1.99
CA ASP A 580 3.26 -26.40 -0.79
C ASP A 580 4.68 -25.87 -1.01
N VAL A 581 5.09 -24.93 -0.15
CA VAL A 581 6.47 -24.44 -0.11
C VAL A 581 7.21 -25.07 1.06
N PRO A 582 8.31 -25.84 0.83
CA PRO A 582 9.13 -26.36 1.94
C PRO A 582 9.70 -25.22 2.80
N ILE A 583 9.56 -25.33 4.12
CA ILE A 583 10.07 -24.35 5.08
C ILE A 583 11.59 -24.53 5.21
N ARG A 584 12.34 -23.63 4.57
CA ARG A 584 13.81 -23.62 4.57
C ARG A 584 14.36 -22.21 4.43
N SER A 585 15.63 -22.04 4.74
CA SER A 585 16.33 -20.74 4.62
C SER A 585 16.18 -20.15 3.22
N GLY A 586 15.82 -18.86 3.16
CA GLY A 586 15.59 -18.12 1.91
C GLY A 586 14.15 -18.15 1.39
N VAL A 587 13.22 -18.87 2.05
CA VAL A 587 11.77 -18.73 1.82
C VAL A 587 11.26 -17.41 2.40
N PHE A 588 10.25 -16.83 1.76
CA PHE A 588 9.60 -15.61 2.21
C PHE A 588 8.23 -15.92 2.79
N MET A 589 7.94 -15.30 3.93
CA MET A 589 6.68 -15.34 4.65
C MET A 589 5.98 -13.98 4.60
N ARG A 590 4.64 -14.03 4.53
CA ARG A 590 3.75 -12.89 4.76
C ARG A 590 2.65 -13.32 5.71
N VAL A 591 2.17 -12.39 6.51
CA VAL A 591 1.12 -12.64 7.51
C VAL A 591 0.04 -11.57 7.43
N ALA A 592 -1.19 -11.98 7.72
CA ALA A 592 -2.36 -11.11 7.67
C ALA A 592 -3.40 -11.54 8.72
N ALA A 593 -3.88 -10.58 9.50
CA ALA A 593 -4.98 -10.76 10.45
C ALA A 593 -6.29 -10.19 9.87
N PHE A 594 -7.41 -10.82 10.22
CA PHE A 594 -8.76 -10.39 9.86
C PHE A 594 -9.57 -10.25 11.15
N ASP A 595 -10.09 -9.07 11.40
CA ASP A 595 -11.03 -8.79 12.49
C ASP A 595 -12.46 -8.80 11.91
N HIS A 596 -13.23 -9.83 12.25
CA HIS A 596 -14.60 -10.12 11.78
C HIS A 596 -14.93 -9.78 10.31
N SER A 597 -13.98 -9.96 9.40
CA SER A 597 -14.12 -9.58 7.99
C SER A 597 -13.80 -10.70 7.01
N GLN A 598 -14.52 -10.76 5.90
CA GLN A 598 -14.38 -11.79 4.87
C GLN A 598 -13.03 -11.68 4.13
N ILE A 599 -12.70 -10.47 3.68
CA ILE A 599 -11.55 -10.21 2.80
C ILE A 599 -10.71 -8.98 3.20
N ARG A 600 -11.10 -8.24 4.25
CA ARG A 600 -10.44 -6.99 4.66
C ARG A 600 -9.34 -7.27 5.67
N HIS A 601 -8.38 -8.09 5.29
CA HIS A 601 -7.24 -8.38 6.13
C HIS A 601 -6.22 -7.26 6.17
N THR A 602 -5.47 -7.21 7.26
CA THR A 602 -4.27 -6.37 7.35
C THR A 602 -3.18 -6.85 6.39
N ARG A 603 -2.23 -5.98 6.06
CA ARG A 603 -1.12 -6.26 5.15
C ARG A 603 0.14 -5.50 5.53
N HIS A 604 1.28 -5.98 5.03
CA HIS A 604 2.57 -5.33 5.15
C HIS A 604 3.34 -5.43 3.82
N VAL A 605 4.10 -4.39 3.48
CA VAL A 605 4.74 -4.26 2.15
C VAL A 605 5.89 -5.26 1.99
N ARG A 606 6.79 -5.28 2.98
CA ARG A 606 8.06 -6.00 2.92
C ARG A 606 7.87 -7.46 3.33
N PRO A 607 8.48 -8.43 2.61
CA PRO A 607 8.40 -9.84 3.01
C PRO A 607 9.29 -10.11 4.23
N ILE A 608 8.98 -11.18 4.96
CA ILE A 608 9.80 -11.71 6.05
C ILE A 608 10.59 -12.87 5.48
N ARG A 609 11.92 -12.83 5.52
CA ARG A 609 12.77 -13.92 5.07
C ARG A 609 12.98 -14.94 6.19
N ILE A 610 12.64 -16.19 5.93
CA ILE A 610 12.86 -17.30 6.84
C ILE A 610 14.33 -17.72 6.80
N GLU A 611 14.91 -17.95 7.97
CA GLU A 611 16.21 -18.59 8.16
C GLU A 611 16.03 -19.74 9.16
N VAL A 612 16.40 -20.96 8.74
CA VAL A 612 16.24 -22.19 9.54
C VAL A 612 17.60 -22.68 10.03
N GLU A 613 17.69 -23.00 11.32
CA GLU A 613 18.91 -23.51 11.98
C GLU A 613 19.21 -24.99 11.76
#